data_AF-A0A940HAB5-F1
#
_entry.id   AF-A0A940HAB5-F1
#
_cell.length_a   1.000
_cell.length_b   1.000
_cell.length_c   1.000
_cell.angle_alpha   90.00
_cell.angle_beta   90.00
_cell.angle_gamma   90.00
#
_symmetry.space_group_name_H-M   'P 1'
#
loop_
_entity.id
_entity.type
_entity.pdbx_description
1 polymer ?
#
loop_
_entity_poly.entity_id
_entity_poly.type
_entity_poly.pdbx_seq_one_letter_code
_entity_poly.pdbx_strand_id
1 'polypeptide(L)'
;MARLHSLLLVACLLTSAMARGAAPAGGQAAPTAERGQAIYAARCAACHGERMEGIEDAPPLIGARFDSHWRGRPAALLDKIRRSMPQDDPGSLSPAEAEVIVAAILEANPAPAGR
;
A
#
# COMPACT_ATOMS: atom_id res chain seq x y z
N MET A 1 -38.25 -60.19 -14.91
CA MET A 1 -39.53 -59.84 -15.56
C MET A 1 -40.33 -58.97 -14.60
N ALA A 2 -40.63 -57.71 -15.01
CA ALA A 2 -41.54 -56.71 -14.42
C ALA A 2 -41.37 -56.39 -12.91
N ARG A 3 -41.34 -55.14 -12.46
CA ARG A 3 -42.45 -54.19 -12.52
C ARG A 3 -41.98 -52.73 -12.48
N LEU A 4 -42.53 -51.95 -13.41
CA LEU A 4 -42.66 -50.49 -13.42
C LEU A 4 -43.24 -49.95 -12.11
N HIS A 5 -42.68 -48.85 -11.59
CA HIS A 5 -43.37 -47.83 -10.79
C HIS A 5 -42.76 -46.46 -11.17
N SER A 6 -43.42 -45.74 -12.07
CA SER A 6 -44.19 -44.52 -11.81
C SER A 6 -43.39 -43.29 -11.39
N LEU A 7 -43.32 -42.36 -12.35
CA LEU A 7 -43.46 -40.90 -12.25
C LEU A 7 -43.02 -40.20 -10.96
N LEU A 8 -42.09 -39.25 -11.11
CA LEU A 8 -42.32 -37.87 -10.64
C LEU A 8 -41.48 -36.90 -11.47
N LEU A 9 -42.18 -36.12 -12.29
CA LEU A 9 -41.71 -34.86 -12.84
C LEU A 9 -41.32 -33.92 -11.70
N VAL A 10 -40.09 -33.40 -11.70
CA VAL A 10 -39.80 -32.07 -11.15
C VAL A 10 -38.77 -31.41 -12.08
N ALA A 11 -39.27 -30.65 -13.05
CA ALA A 11 -38.48 -29.69 -13.79
C ALA A 11 -38.12 -28.54 -12.85
N CYS A 12 -36.92 -28.59 -12.25
CA CYS A 12 -36.40 -27.51 -11.41
C CYS A 12 -35.70 -26.48 -12.29
N LEU A 13 -36.50 -25.57 -12.88
CA LEU A 13 -36.03 -24.33 -13.49
C LEU A 13 -35.51 -23.41 -12.36
N LEU A 14 -34.23 -23.53 -12.02
CA LEU A 14 -33.54 -22.61 -11.12
C LEU A 14 -32.91 -21.48 -11.95
N THR A 15 -33.73 -20.51 -12.32
CA THR A 15 -33.27 -19.17 -12.67
C THR A 15 -32.80 -18.46 -11.40
N SER A 16 -31.56 -18.71 -10.97
CA SER A 16 -30.92 -17.87 -9.96
C SER A 16 -30.37 -16.60 -10.61
N ALA A 17 -31.22 -15.59 -10.67
CA ALA A 17 -30.82 -14.22 -10.92
C ALA A 17 -30.12 -13.65 -9.67
N MET A 18 -29.01 -12.97 -9.91
CA MET A 18 -28.38 -11.95 -9.07
C MET A 18 -27.74 -12.38 -7.74
N ALA A 19 -26.42 -12.61 -7.79
CA ALA A 19 -25.52 -11.97 -6.84
C ALA A 19 -24.62 -11.00 -7.61
N ARG A 20 -25.12 -9.78 -7.82
CA ARG A 20 -24.24 -8.63 -8.01
C ARG A 20 -23.45 -8.53 -6.71
N GLY A 21 -22.22 -9.04 -6.71
CA GLY A 21 -21.24 -8.64 -5.70
C GLY A 21 -21.16 -7.12 -5.79
N ALA A 22 -21.73 -6.46 -4.79
CA ALA A 22 -21.51 -5.04 -4.60
C ALA A 22 -20.00 -4.89 -4.41
N ALA A 23 -19.31 -4.43 -5.45
CA ALA A 23 -18.01 -3.82 -5.25
C ALA A 23 -18.21 -2.69 -4.23
N PRO A 24 -17.42 -2.60 -3.15
CA PRO A 24 -17.44 -1.39 -2.37
C PRO A 24 -16.98 -0.25 -3.29
N ALA A 25 -17.94 0.58 -3.70
CA ALA A 25 -17.68 1.87 -4.26
C ALA A 25 -17.01 2.72 -3.17
N GLY A 26 -15.80 3.20 -3.45
CA GLY A 26 -15.27 4.40 -2.81
C GLY A 26 -14.73 4.29 -1.39
N GLY A 27 -14.20 3.14 -0.97
CA GLY A 27 -13.22 3.13 0.12
C GLY A 27 -11.83 3.29 -0.48
N GLN A 28 -11.14 4.40 -0.24
CA GLN A 28 -9.68 4.41 -0.45
C GLN A 28 -9.12 3.29 0.42
N ALA A 29 -8.70 2.18 -0.20
CA ALA A 29 -7.93 1.17 0.51
C ALA A 29 -6.77 1.90 1.19
N ALA A 30 -6.61 1.70 2.50
CA ALA A 30 -5.56 2.37 3.25
C ALA A 30 -4.22 2.15 2.51
N PRO A 31 -3.35 3.17 2.45
CA PRO A 31 -2.02 3.01 1.87
C PRO A 31 -1.35 1.77 2.49
N THR A 32 -1.09 0.73 1.69
CA THR A 32 -0.45 -0.47 2.21
C THR A 32 1.06 -0.26 2.21
N ALA A 33 1.69 -0.51 3.35
CA ALA A 33 3.11 -0.28 3.51
C ALA A 33 3.92 -1.24 2.60
N GLU A 34 3.40 -2.43 2.31
CA GLU A 34 4.00 -3.40 1.39
C GLU A 34 4.10 -2.84 -0.04
N ARG A 35 3.06 -2.12 -0.51
CA ARG A 35 3.12 -1.45 -1.81
C ARG A 35 4.15 -0.32 -1.77
N GLY A 36 4.22 0.40 -0.65
CA GLY A 36 5.23 1.42 -0.40
C GLY A 36 6.64 0.88 -0.47
N GLN A 37 6.91 -0.28 0.14
CA GLN A 37 8.22 -0.94 0.12
C GLN A 37 8.64 -1.31 -1.31
N ALA A 38 7.71 -1.84 -2.13
CA ALA A 38 8.00 -2.17 -3.52
C ALA A 38 8.38 -0.92 -4.36
N ILE A 39 7.65 0.18 -4.18
CA ILE A 39 7.95 1.44 -4.87
C ILE A 39 9.25 2.05 -4.35
N TYR A 40 9.48 2.00 -3.03
CA TYR A 40 10.70 2.47 -2.40
C TYR A 40 11.93 1.76 -2.98
N ALA A 41 11.89 0.42 -3.09
CA ALA A 41 12.97 -0.36 -3.68
C ALA A 41 13.26 0.05 -5.13
N ALA A 42 12.22 0.32 -5.91
CA ALA A 42 12.35 0.69 -7.33
C ALA A 42 12.79 2.15 -7.56
N ARG A 43 12.45 3.07 -6.65
CA ARG A 43 12.54 4.52 -6.90
C ARG A 43 13.42 5.30 -5.93
N CYS A 44 13.76 4.72 -4.78
CA CYS A 44 14.40 5.44 -3.68
C CYS A 44 15.68 4.75 -3.20
N ALA A 45 15.73 3.42 -3.20
CA ALA A 45 16.81 2.64 -2.61
C ALA A 45 18.19 2.90 -3.24
N ALA A 46 18.25 3.27 -4.52
CA ALA A 46 19.50 3.61 -5.21
C ALA A 46 20.27 4.76 -4.53
N CYS A 47 19.55 5.68 -3.89
CA CYS A 47 20.15 6.78 -3.13
C CYS A 47 20.01 6.57 -1.62
N HIS A 48 18.86 6.11 -1.13
CA HIS A 48 18.59 6.03 0.31
C HIS A 48 18.91 4.68 0.96
N GLY A 49 19.49 3.74 0.22
CA GLY A 49 19.84 2.39 0.69
C GLY A 49 18.65 1.42 0.68
N GLU A 50 18.92 0.13 0.51
CA GLU A 50 17.88 -0.91 0.46
C GLU A 50 17.10 -1.03 1.78
N ARG A 51 17.75 -0.72 2.90
CA ARG A 51 17.18 -0.76 4.26
C ARG A 51 16.97 0.63 4.82
N MET A 52 16.87 1.65 3.96
CA MET A 52 16.69 3.05 4.36
C MET A 52 17.87 3.63 5.16
N GLU A 53 19.03 2.98 5.16
CA GLU A 53 20.20 3.37 5.96
C GLU A 53 20.94 4.60 5.42
N GLY A 54 20.58 5.08 4.23
CA GLY A 54 21.28 6.14 3.53
C GLY A 54 22.61 5.69 2.92
N ILE A 55 23.17 6.56 2.09
CA ILE A 55 24.53 6.44 1.54
C ILE A 55 25.23 7.80 1.71
N GLU A 56 26.48 7.93 1.27
CA GLU A 56 27.25 9.19 1.38
C GLU A 56 26.46 10.43 0.90
N ASP A 57 25.76 10.32 -0.24
CA ASP A 57 25.07 11.45 -0.87
C ASP A 57 23.58 11.59 -0.49
N ALA A 58 23.01 10.65 0.27
CA ALA A 58 21.60 10.75 0.70
C ALA A 58 21.39 10.29 2.15
N PRO A 59 20.64 11.05 2.96
CA PRO A 59 20.50 10.76 4.37
C PRO A 59 19.74 9.45 4.63
N PRO A 60 19.98 8.80 5.78
CA PRO A 60 19.11 7.72 6.26
C PRO A 60 17.68 8.21 6.40
N LEU A 61 16.74 7.34 6.03
CA LEU A 61 15.31 7.51 6.26
C LEU A 61 14.83 6.72 7.48
N ILE A 62 15.76 6.19 8.29
CA ILE A 62 15.49 5.56 9.58
C ILE A 62 16.32 6.15 10.72
N GLY A 63 15.87 5.92 11.96
CA GLY A 63 16.63 6.20 13.18
C GLY A 63 16.66 7.68 13.58
N ALA A 64 17.65 8.05 14.42
CA ALA A 64 17.65 9.34 15.11
C ALA A 64 17.63 10.56 14.18
N ARG A 65 18.28 10.49 13.01
CA ARG A 65 18.24 11.57 12.01
C ARG A 65 16.88 11.68 11.36
N PHE A 66 16.22 10.57 11.02
CA PHE A 66 14.85 10.61 10.53
C PHE A 66 13.93 11.23 11.58
N ASP A 67 14.08 10.79 12.84
CA ASP A 67 13.25 11.23 13.94
C ASP A 67 13.31 12.73 14.20
N SER A 68 14.51 13.31 14.17
CA SER A 68 14.70 14.74 14.42
C SER A 68 13.99 15.63 13.39
N HIS A 69 13.71 15.12 12.19
CA HIS A 69 13.08 15.88 11.11
C HIS A 69 11.60 15.53 10.91
N TRP A 70 11.23 14.25 11.04
CA TRP A 70 9.97 13.72 10.52
C TRP A 70 9.07 13.09 11.56
N ARG A 71 9.56 12.77 12.77
CA ARG A 71 8.73 12.15 13.81
C ARG A 71 7.53 13.04 14.15
N GLY A 72 6.34 12.46 14.11
CA GLY A 72 5.07 13.19 14.34
C GLY A 72 4.69 14.16 13.22
N ARG A 73 5.39 14.16 12.08
CA ARG A 73 5.16 15.09 10.96
C ARG A 73 4.97 14.38 9.61
N PRO A 74 4.09 13.36 9.50
CA PRO A 74 3.91 12.59 8.26
C PRO A 74 3.46 13.45 7.06
N ALA A 75 2.63 14.47 7.30
CA ALA A 75 2.20 15.39 6.24
C ALA A 75 3.37 16.19 5.65
N ALA A 76 4.34 16.61 6.47
CA ALA A 76 5.52 17.32 6.00
C ALA A 76 6.47 16.40 5.22
N LEU A 77 6.57 15.12 5.63
CA LEU A 77 7.33 14.10 4.91
C LEU A 77 6.71 13.82 3.53
N LEU A 78 5.40 13.62 3.46
CA LEU A 78 4.66 13.45 2.20
C LEU A 78 4.91 14.61 1.24
N ASP A 79 4.80 15.82 1.76
CA ASP A 79 4.97 17.05 1.03
C ASP A 79 6.43 17.27 0.54
N LYS A 80 7.42 16.83 1.33
CA LYS A 80 8.82 16.76 0.90
C LYS A 80 9.01 15.78 -0.27
N ILE A 81 8.45 14.59 -0.16
CA ILE A 81 8.54 13.54 -1.19
C ILE A 81 7.90 14.04 -2.50
N ARG A 82 6.65 14.51 -2.44
CA ARG A 82 5.91 14.96 -3.63
C ARG A 82 6.58 16.08 -4.42
N ARG A 83 7.29 16.99 -3.74
CA ARG A 83 7.88 18.17 -4.38
C ARG A 83 9.29 17.98 -4.91
N SER A 84 10.04 17.04 -4.34
CA SER A 84 11.50 17.01 -4.56
C SER A 84 12.08 15.62 -4.67
N MET A 85 11.26 14.57 -4.59
CA MET A 85 11.69 13.19 -4.76
C MET A 85 10.91 12.52 -5.89
N PRO A 86 11.53 11.58 -6.62
CA PRO A 86 12.97 11.31 -6.68
C PRO A 86 13.80 12.54 -7.05
N GLN A 87 15.06 12.62 -6.61
CA GLN A 87 15.87 13.83 -6.79
C GLN A 87 16.24 14.07 -8.26
N ASP A 88 16.42 12.99 -9.01
CA ASP A 88 16.71 12.95 -10.44
C ASP A 88 15.47 13.15 -11.32
N ASP A 89 14.27 12.87 -10.79
CA ASP A 89 12.99 13.06 -11.49
C ASP A 89 11.88 13.62 -10.57
N PRO A 90 12.00 14.88 -10.09
CA PRO A 90 11.05 15.45 -9.13
C PRO A 90 9.63 15.58 -9.70
N GLY A 91 8.64 15.17 -8.91
CA GLY A 91 7.22 15.29 -9.26
C GLY A 91 6.68 14.15 -10.14
N SER A 92 7.49 13.13 -10.43
CA SER A 92 7.10 11.94 -11.18
C SER A 92 6.21 10.96 -10.42
N LEU A 93 6.20 11.03 -9.07
CA LEU A 93 5.33 10.21 -8.23
C LEU A 93 3.90 10.73 -8.25
N SER A 94 2.94 9.83 -8.46
CA SER A 94 1.54 10.14 -8.22
C SER A 94 1.29 10.39 -6.73
N PRO A 95 0.21 11.13 -6.38
CA PRO A 95 -0.14 11.35 -4.97
C PRO A 95 -0.27 10.06 -4.16
N ALA A 96 -0.90 9.03 -4.74
CA ALA A 96 -1.09 7.74 -4.07
C ALA A 96 0.23 6.97 -3.87
N GLU A 97 1.17 7.06 -4.81
CA GLU A 97 2.51 6.45 -4.65
C GLU A 97 3.30 7.13 -3.52
N ALA A 98 3.25 8.46 -3.45
CA ALA A 98 3.91 9.19 -2.37
C ALA A 98 3.33 8.82 -0.99
N GLU A 99 2.01 8.63 -0.89
CA GLU A 99 1.34 8.22 0.35
C GLU A 99 1.79 6.82 0.83
N VAL A 100 1.84 5.83 -0.06
CA VAL A 100 2.30 4.48 0.32
C VAL A 100 3.80 4.45 0.65
N ILE A 101 4.64 5.25 -0.02
CA ILE A 101 6.06 5.39 0.34
C ILE A 101 6.21 5.95 1.76
N VAL A 102 5.43 6.99 2.11
CA VAL A 102 5.42 7.54 3.48
C VAL A 102 5.01 6.47 4.49
N ALA A 103 3.98 5.67 4.19
CA ALA A 103 3.56 4.58 5.06
C ALA A 103 4.69 3.57 5.30
N ALA A 104 5.41 3.16 4.25
CA ALA A 104 6.55 2.25 4.37
C ALA A 104 7.70 2.83 5.22
N ILE A 105 8.04 4.11 5.04
CA ILE A 105 9.09 4.77 5.83
C ILE A 105 8.69 4.86 7.31
N LEU A 106 7.42 5.16 7.60
CA LEU A 106 6.93 5.23 8.98
C LEU A 106 6.89 3.85 9.65
N GLU A 107 6.57 2.80 8.91
CA GLU A 107 6.63 1.42 9.41
C GLU A 107 8.06 1.01 9.79
N ALA A 108 9.05 1.42 8.98
CA ALA A 108 10.47 1.21 9.28
C ALA A 108 10.97 2.04 10.49
N ASN A 109 10.17 3.00 10.97
CA ASN A 109 10.45 3.84 12.13
C ASN A 109 9.34 3.73 13.18
N PRO A 110 9.13 2.54 13.76
CA PRO A 110 8.08 2.35 14.75
C PRO A 110 8.26 3.36 15.89
N ALA A 111 7.14 3.85 16.42
CA ALA A 111 7.19 4.68 17.62
C ALA A 111 7.92 3.91 18.73
N PRO A 112 8.81 4.56 19.51
CA PRO A 112 9.41 3.90 20.66
C PRO A 112 8.30 3.33 21.54
N ALA A 113 8.44 2.06 21.92
CA ALA A 113 7.44 1.37 22.74
C ALA A 113 7.34 2.07 24.11
N GLY A 114 6.21 2.71 24.38
CA GLY A 114 5.85 3.23 25.70
C GLY A 114 6.56 4.53 26.10
N ARG A 115 5.75 5.55 26.37
CA ARG A 115 6.00 6.50 27.46
C ARG A 115 5.01 6.19 28.57
#